data_AF-A0A5J4PQD4-F1
#
_entry.id   AF-A0A5J4PQD4-F1
#
_cell.length_a   1.000
_cell.length_b   1.000
_cell.length_c   1.000
_cell.angle_alpha   90.00
_cell.angle_beta   90.00
_cell.angle_gamma   90.00
#
_symmetry.space_group_name_H-M   'P 1'
#
loop_
_entity.id
_entity.type
_entity.pdbx_description
1 polymer ?
#
loop_
_entity_poly.entity_id
_entity_poly.type
_entity_poly.pdbx_seq_one_letter_code
_entity_poly.pdbx_strand_id
1 'polypeptide(L)' 'MLVFSVAEPNGTRTYIYDKDEFYVIVLEPMRKKEEYYLLTAYYLDSRDKARDKIMKKYKRRRLPNVP' A
#
# COMPACT_ATOMS: atom_id res chain seq x y z
N MET A 1 7.29 -0.63 10.72
CA MET A 1 6.92 -1.04 9.34
C MET A 1 5.57 -1.74 9.30
N LEU A 2 4.68 -1.37 8.37
CA LEU A 2 3.36 -1.97 8.16
C LEU A 2 3.22 -2.45 6.71
N VAL A 3 2.82 -3.70 6.48
CA VAL A 3 2.62 -4.28 5.15
C VAL A 3 1.19 -4.72 4.98
N PHE A 4 0.52 -4.32 3.90
CA PHE A 4 -0.86 -4.73 3.64
C PHE A 4 -1.25 -4.62 2.16
N SER A 5 -2.15 -5.51 1.73
CA SER A 5 -2.75 -5.46 0.41
C SER A 5 -4.18 -4.88 0.45
N VAL A 6 -4.56 -4.15 -0.59
CA VAL A 6 -5.88 -3.56 -0.77
C VAL A 6 -6.38 -3.85 -2.18
N ALA A 7 -7.65 -4.21 -2.32
CA ALA A 7 -8.32 -4.20 -3.61
C ALA A 7 -8.56 -2.74 -4.06
N GLU A 8 -7.85 -2.29 -5.09
CA GLU A 8 -8.05 -0.99 -5.74
C GLU A 8 -8.82 -1.19 -7.06
N PRO A 9 -9.39 -0.12 -7.67
CA PRO A 9 -10.19 -0.25 -8.90
C PRO A 9 -9.48 -0.95 -10.05
N ASN A 10 -8.15 -0.78 -10.17
CA ASN A 10 -7.34 -1.33 -11.25
C ASN A 10 -6.55 -2.59 -10.85
N GLY A 11 -6.90 -3.23 -9.73
CA GLY A 11 -6.25 -4.44 -9.24
C GLY A 11 -5.74 -4.32 -7.81
N THR A 12 -5.13 -5.40 -7.31
CA THR A 12 -4.58 -5.43 -5.96
C THR A 12 -3.32 -4.56 -5.88
N ARG A 13 -3.16 -3.83 -4.78
CA ARG A 13 -1.95 -3.07 -4.45
C ARG A 13 -1.44 -3.49 -3.09
N THR A 14 -0.14 -3.73 -2.98
CA THR A 14 0.54 -3.98 -1.71
C THR A 14 1.27 -2.72 -1.29
N TYR A 15 0.95 -2.23 -0.10
CA TYR A 15 1.58 -1.07 0.51
C TYR A 15 2.55 -1.55 1.59
N ILE A 16 3.78 -1.04 1.54
CA ILE A 16 4.75 -1.12 2.63
C ILE A 16 4.91 0.30 3.16
N TYR A 17 4.58 0.50 4.43
CA TYR A 17 4.61 1.80 5.08
C TYR A 17 5.60 1.79 6.24
N ASP A 18 6.68 2.55 6.08
CA ASP A 18 7.52 2.96 7.19
C ASP A 18 6.90 4.19 7.86
N LYS A 19 6.48 4.02 9.11
CA LYS A 19 5.80 5.07 9.87
C LYS A 19 6.78 6.11 10.41
N ASP A 20 8.01 5.68 10.70
CA ASP A 20 9.01 6.53 11.34
C ASP A 20 9.61 7.49 10.30
N GLU A 21 9.85 6.97 9.09
CA GLU A 21 10.32 7.78 7.96
C GLU A 21 9.18 8.44 7.17
N PHE A 22 7.93 8.05 7.43
CA PHE A 22 6.77 8.40 6.61
C PHE A 22 6.97 8.04 5.14
N TYR A 23 7.57 6.88 4.88
CA TYR A 23 7.92 6.42 3.54
C TYR A 23 6.99 5.28 3.11
N VAL A 24 6.46 5.38 1.90
CA VAL A 24 5.50 4.42 1.34
C VAL A 24 6.06 3.82 0.07
N ILE A 25 6.04 2.50 -0.01
CA ILE A 25 6.28 1.73 -1.22
C ILE A 25 4.96 1.11 -1.67
N VAL A 26 4.64 1.21 -2.96
CA VAL A 26 3.45 0.62 -3.56
C VAL A 26 3.86 -0.38 -4.63
N LEU A 27 3.38 -1.61 -4.47
CA LEU A 27 3.66 -2.74 -5.34
C LEU A 27 2.37 -3.25 -6.00
N GLU A 28 2.52 -3.85 -7.18
CA GLU A 28 1.50 -4.67 -7.84
C GLU A 28 1.94 -6.13 -7.86
N PRO A 29 1.14 -7.08 -7.31
CA PRO A 29 1.45 -8.49 -7.40
C PRO A 29 1.25 -9.01 -8.83
N MET A 30 2.17 -9.85 -9.29
CA MET A 30 2.03 -10.53 -10.58
C MET A 30 1.00 -11.67 -10.47
N ARG A 31 0.08 -11.79 -11.45
CA ARG A 31 -1.11 -12.67 -11.35
C ARG A 31 -0.83 -14.17 -11.14
N LYS A 32 0.37 -14.67 -11.45
CA LYS A 32 0.69 -16.11 -11.50
C LYS A 32 1.95 -16.51 -10.74
N LYS A 33 2.60 -15.57 -10.05
CA LYS A 33 3.89 -15.80 -9.40
C LYS A 33 3.98 -14.97 -8.12
N GLU A 34 4.88 -15.36 -7.22
CA GLU A 34 5.25 -14.61 -6.01
C GLU A 34 6.17 -13.41 -6.33
N GLU A 35 5.94 -12.75 -7.46
CA GLU A 35 6.73 -11.62 -7.96
C GLU A 35 5.91 -10.33 -7.84
N TYR A 36 6.60 -9.20 -7.62
CA TYR A 36 5.99 -7.88 -7.47
C TYR A 36 6.63 -6.87 -8.42
N TYR A 37 5.80 -6.03 -9.03
CA TYR A 37 6.25 -4.84 -9.72
C TYR A 37 6.25 -3.65 -8.75
N LEU A 38 7.36 -2.94 -8.65
CA LEU A 38 7.40 -1.63 -8.00
C LEU A 38 6.66 -0.62 -8.87
N LEU A 39 5.55 -0.07 -8.36
CA LEU A 39 4.84 1.01 -9.05
C LEU A 39 5.41 2.37 -8.69
N THR A 40 5.59 2.62 -7.39
CA THR A 40 6.12 3.88 -6.89
C THR A 40 6.63 3.73 -5.46
N ALA A 41 7.53 4.62 -5.05
CA ALA A 41 7.94 4.78 -3.68
C ALA A 41 8.17 6.27 -3.37
N TYR A 42 7.66 6.74 -2.24
CA TYR A 42 7.62 8.17 -1.93
C TYR A 42 7.49 8.45 -0.43
N TYR A 43 8.02 9.59 0.00
CA TYR A 43 7.72 10.16 1.32
C TYR A 43 6.34 10.81 1.31
N LEU A 44 5.57 10.63 2.38
CA LEU A 44 4.31 11.35 2.56
C LEU A 44 4.58 12.86 2.67
N ASP A 45 3.77 13.67 1.99
CA ASP A 45 3.77 15.11 2.21
C ASP A 45 3.18 15.46 3.60
N SER A 46 3.41 16.69 4.07
CA SER A 46 2.95 17.13 5.39
C SER A 46 1.43 17.02 5.57
N ARG A 47 0.64 17.16 4.49
CA ARG A 47 -0.82 17.08 4.52
C ARG A 47 -1.31 15.64 4.66
N ASP A 48 -0.72 14.71 3.93
CA ASP A 48 -1.05 13.29 3.96
C ASP A 48 -0.65 12.66 5.32
N LYS A 49 0.47 13.11 5.92
CA LYS A 49 0.85 12.77 7.30
C LYS A 49 -0.21 13.22 8.29
N ALA A 50 -0.59 14.50 8.27
CA ALA A 50 -1.59 15.08 9.17
C ALA A 50 -2.96 14.39 9.07
N ARG A 51 -3.30 13.85 7.90
CA ARG A 51 -4.58 13.16 7.66
C ARG A 51 -4.54 11.67 8.01
N ASP A 52 -3.39 11.14 8.39
CA ASP A 52 -3.16 9.71 8.68
C ASP A 52 -3.67 8.81 7.53
N LYS A 53 -3.40 9.24 6.29
CA LYS A 53 -4.02 8.70 5.08
C LYS A 53 -3.75 7.21 4.89
N ILE A 54 -2.51 6.78 5.13
CA ILE A 54 -2.10 5.39 4.96
C ILE A 54 -2.73 4.50 6.04
N MET A 55 -2.79 4.93 7.29
CA MET A 55 -3.45 4.14 8.34
C MET A 55 -4.96 4.07 8.14
N LYS A 56 -5.61 5.14 7.67
CA LYS A 56 -7.03 5.10 7.29
C LYS A 56 -7.26 4.10 6.17
N LYS A 57 -6.39 4.07 5.15
CA LYS A 57 -6.43 3.07 4.08
C LYS A 57 -6.26 1.66 4.63
N TYR A 58 -5.28 1.44 5.52
CA TYR A 58 -5.08 0.16 6.20
C TYR A 58 -6.33 -0.30 6.96
N LYS A 59 -6.93 0.58 7.78
CA LYS A 59 -8.12 0.26 8.58
C LYS A 59 -9.37 -0.04 7.74
N ARG A 60 -9.51 0.63 6.58
CA ARG A 60 -10.66 0.50 5.68
C ARG A 60 -10.45 -0.50 4.54
N ARG A 61 -9.30 -1.18 4.50
CA ARG A 61 -8.95 -2.06 3.39
C ARG A 61 -10.00 -3.15 3.22
N ARG A 62 -10.44 -3.34 1.99
CA ARG A 62 -11.06 -4.60 1.59
C ARG A 62 -9.92 -5.54 1.22
N LEU A 63 -9.86 -6.68 1.91
CA LEU A 63 -8.87 -7.69 1.58
C LEU A 63 -9.15 -8.14 0.14
N PRO A 64 -8.12 -8.26 -0.72
CA PRO A 64 -8.31 -8.89 -2.01
C PRO A 64 -8.85 -10.31 -1.78
N ASN A 65 -9.80 -10.76 -2.61
CA ASN A 65 -10.12 -12.17 -2.69
C ASN A 65 -8.86 -12.86 -3.18
N VAL A 66 -8.09 -13.41 -2.26
CA VAL A 66 -7.03 -14.35 -2.57
C VAL A 66 -7.76 -15.64 -2.94
N PRO A 67 -7.61 -16.17 -4.18
CA PRO A 67 -8.19 -17.47 -4.53
C PRO A 67 -7.66 -18.58 -3.64
#